data_AF-A0A3C0AAR5-F1
#
_entry.id   AF-A0A3C0AAR5-F1
#
_cell.length_a   1.000
_cell.length_b   1.000
_cell.length_c   1.000
_cell.angle_alpha   90.00
_cell.angle_beta   90.00
_cell.angle_gamma   90.00
#
_symmetry.space_group_name_H-M   'P 1'
#
loop_
_entity.id
_entity.type
_entity.pdbx_description
1 polymer ?
#
loop_
_entity_poly.entity_id
_entity_poly.type
_entity_poly.pdbx_seq_one_letter_code
_entity_poly.pdbx_strand_id
1 'polypeptide(L)'
;MKNLLKIIAIAAVFVLGTQNTTAQSLTVNQDRPETIAKQKTAELSKALGLDGTQQRYIFRALTANEVDTRKNVDGQDANSPEVIAYKTKFAASLERAMKKTLTPEQFSAWKAMQK
;
A
#
# COMPACT_ATOMS: atom_id res chain seq x y z
N MET A 1 32.65 28.47 -13.34
CA MET A 1 32.81 27.09 -12.83
C MET A 1 31.42 26.60 -12.42
N LYS A 2 30.86 25.64 -13.17
CA LYS A 2 30.55 24.26 -12.69
C LYS A 2 29.51 24.30 -11.55
N ASN A 3 28.22 24.04 -11.74
CA ASN A 3 27.59 22.78 -12.21
C ASN A 3 26.16 23.15 -12.72
N LEU A 4 25.74 23.06 -13.99
CA LEU A 4 25.51 21.89 -14.84
C LEU A 4 24.92 20.67 -14.10
N LEU A 5 23.67 20.33 -14.49
CA LEU A 5 22.99 19.03 -14.39
C LEU A 5 22.35 18.72 -13.02
N LYS A 6 21.05 18.40 -12.87
CA LYS A 6 19.97 18.00 -13.79
C LYS A 6 18.64 18.25 -13.09
N ILE A 7 17.71 18.91 -13.79
CA ILE A 7 16.28 18.83 -13.50
C ILE A 7 15.87 17.39 -13.79
N ILE A 8 15.52 16.61 -12.76
CA ILE A 8 14.91 15.29 -12.99
C ILE A 8 13.42 15.55 -13.22
N ALA A 9 13.09 15.89 -14.47
CA ALA A 9 11.73 15.72 -14.96
C ALA A 9 11.48 14.21 -15.06
N ILE A 10 10.74 13.65 -14.11
CA ILE A 10 10.28 12.26 -14.18
C ILE A 10 9.14 12.24 -15.21
N ALA A 11 9.50 12.14 -16.49
CA ALA A 11 8.56 11.73 -17.53
C ALA A 11 8.34 10.22 -17.36
N ALA A 12 7.39 9.84 -16.51
CA ALA A 12 6.90 8.48 -16.46
C ALA A 12 6.03 8.24 -17.70
N VAL A 13 6.65 7.82 -18.80
CA VAL A 13 5.96 7.29 -19.98
C VAL A 13 5.40 5.92 -19.59
N PHE A 14 4.21 5.91 -18.98
CA PHE A 14 3.42 4.69 -18.82
C PHE A 14 2.67 4.41 -20.12
N VAL A 15 3.38 3.89 -21.12
CA VAL A 15 2.76 3.27 -22.29
C VAL A 15 2.88 1.76 -22.14
N LEU A 16 1.88 1.16 -21.49
CA LEU A 16 1.43 -0.21 -21.75
C LEU A 16 -0.07 -0.26 -21.42
N GLY A 17 -0.87 -0.45 -22.47
CA GLY A 17 -2.32 -0.49 -22.37
C GLY A 17 -2.78 -1.64 -21.49
N THR A 18 -3.39 -1.32 -20.35
CA THR A 18 -4.21 -2.27 -19.61
C THR A 18 -5.65 -2.10 -20.07
N GLN A 19 -6.17 -3.15 -20.68
CA GLN A 19 -7.60 -3.27 -20.96
C GLN A 19 -8.32 -3.13 -19.62
N ASN A 20 -9.08 -2.04 -19.46
CA ASN A 20 -9.96 -1.83 -18.33
C ASN A 20 -11.04 -2.92 -18.35
N THR A 21 -10.75 -4.06 -17.73
CA THR A 21 -11.82 -4.99 -17.34
C THR A 21 -12.43 -4.37 -16.10
N THR A 22 -13.49 -3.58 -16.32
CA THR A 22 -14.32 -3.04 -15.26
C THR A 22 -14.72 -4.18 -14.33
N ALA A 23 -14.28 -4.07 -13.08
CA ALA A 23 -14.52 -5.02 -12.02
C ALA A 23 -16.03 -5.09 -11.74
N GLN A 24 -16.73 -5.96 -12.46
CA GLN A 24 -18.15 -6.20 -12.30
C GLN A 24 -18.37 -7.09 -11.08
N SER A 25 -18.43 -6.48 -9.89
CA SER A 25 -19.20 -6.87 -8.69
C SER A 25 -18.65 -6.18 -7.43
N LEU A 26 -19.04 -4.91 -7.20
CA LEU A 26 -18.60 -4.11 -6.06
C LEU A 26 -19.69 -3.85 -5.00
N THR A 27 -20.74 -4.68 -4.94
CA THR A 27 -21.86 -4.45 -4.00
C THR A 27 -21.94 -5.47 -2.86
N VAL A 28 -21.09 -6.50 -2.83
CA VAL A 28 -21.39 -7.67 -1.98
C VAL A 28 -20.62 -7.74 -0.65
N ASN A 29 -19.44 -7.13 -0.46
CA ASN A 29 -18.71 -7.27 0.82
C ASN A 29 -17.61 -6.20 1.02
N GLN A 30 -17.96 -4.95 1.34
CA GLN A 30 -16.95 -3.97 1.77
C GLN A 30 -16.37 -4.28 3.17
N ASP A 31 -16.99 -5.18 3.92
CA ASP A 31 -16.56 -5.57 5.27
C ASP A 31 -15.47 -6.66 5.30
N ARG A 32 -14.93 -7.15 4.18
CA ARG A 32 -13.88 -8.19 4.22
C ARG A 32 -12.48 -7.58 4.17
N PRO A 33 -11.53 -8.04 5.01
CA PRO A 33 -10.14 -7.58 4.98
C PRO A 33 -9.52 -7.65 3.57
N GLU A 34 -9.83 -8.71 2.82
CA GLU A 34 -9.37 -8.93 1.46
C GLU A 34 -9.95 -7.91 0.47
N THR A 35 -11.20 -7.49 0.65
CA THR A 35 -11.80 -6.47 -0.24
C THR A 35 -11.10 -5.13 -0.06
N ILE A 36 -10.87 -4.74 1.19
CA ILE A 36 -10.16 -3.50 1.55
C ILE A 36 -8.71 -3.58 1.03
N ALA A 37 -8.01 -4.69 1.30
CA ALA A 37 -6.64 -4.90 0.83
C ALA A 37 -6.54 -4.90 -0.70
N LYS A 38 -7.53 -5.46 -1.42
CA LYS A 38 -7.56 -5.46 -2.89
C LYS A 38 -7.70 -4.04 -3.43
N GLN A 39 -8.58 -3.23 -2.84
CA GLN A 39 -8.72 -1.82 -3.22
C GLN A 39 -7.43 -1.04 -2.98
N LYS A 40 -6.86 -1.12 -1.77
CA LYS A 40 -5.58 -0.47 -1.43
C LYS A 40 -4.44 -0.91 -2.36
N THR A 41 -4.38 -2.20 -2.71
CA THR A 41 -3.39 -2.71 -3.66
C THR A 41 -3.56 -2.10 -5.05
N ALA A 42 -4.80 -1.96 -5.54
CA ALA A 42 -5.08 -1.34 -6.83
C ALA A 42 -4.69 0.15 -6.85
N GLU A 43 -4.97 0.88 -5.76
CA GLU A 43 -4.57 2.28 -5.58
C GLU A 43 -3.04 2.42 -5.59
N LEU A 44 -2.33 1.60 -4.80
CA LEU A 44 -0.87 1.57 -4.79
C LEU A 44 -0.28 1.15 -6.13
N SER A 45 -0.91 0.20 -6.83
CA SER A 45 -0.48 -0.22 -8.16
C SER A 45 -0.52 0.91 -9.16
N LYS A 46 -1.58 1.72 -9.13
CA LYS A 46 -1.73 2.90 -9.98
C LYS A 46 -0.73 4.00 -9.60
N ALA A 47 -0.50 4.21 -8.31
CA ALA A 47 0.38 5.28 -7.82
C ALA A 47 1.87 4.99 -8.01
N LEU A 48 2.29 3.73 -7.85
CA LEU A 48 3.68 3.32 -7.78
C LEU A 48 4.14 2.49 -9.00
N GLY A 49 3.23 2.16 -9.91
CA GLY A 49 3.52 1.31 -11.06
C GLY A 49 3.95 -0.10 -10.63
N LEU A 50 3.19 -0.73 -9.73
CA LEU A 50 3.55 -2.04 -9.19
C LEU A 50 3.44 -3.14 -10.25
N ASP A 51 4.46 -3.99 -10.33
CA ASP A 51 4.37 -5.22 -11.13
C ASP A 51 3.47 -6.29 -10.47
N GLY A 52 3.14 -7.34 -11.20
CA GLY A 52 2.24 -8.39 -10.71
C GLY A 52 2.76 -9.15 -9.47
N THR A 53 4.08 -9.28 -9.33
CA THR A 53 4.71 -9.91 -8.16
C THR A 53 4.59 -9.00 -6.95
N GLN A 54 4.90 -7.71 -7.12
CA GLN A 54 4.76 -6.69 -6.08
C GLN A 54 3.32 -6.57 -5.60
N GLN A 55 2.36 -6.50 -6.53
CA GLN A 55 0.92 -6.47 -6.21
C GLN A 55 0.52 -7.67 -5.34
N ARG A 56 0.97 -8.88 -5.68
CA ARG A 56 0.64 -10.09 -4.93
C ARG A 56 1.22 -10.08 -3.51
N TYR A 57 2.44 -9.61 -3.32
CA TYR A 57 3.05 -9.51 -1.98
C TYR A 57 2.42 -8.39 -1.15
N ILE A 58 2.17 -7.23 -1.75
CA ILE A 58 1.51 -6.09 -1.08
C ILE A 58 0.09 -6.45 -0.67
N PHE A 59 -0.67 -7.11 -1.54
CA PHE A 59 -2.01 -7.59 -1.22
C PHE A 59 -2.02 -8.49 0.02
N ARG A 60 -1.07 -9.44 0.13
CA ARG A 60 -0.96 -10.32 1.31
C ARG A 60 -0.59 -9.54 2.57
N ALA A 61 0.35 -8.60 2.47
CA ALA A 61 0.77 -7.78 3.59
C ALA A 61 -0.37 -6.89 4.11
N LEU A 62 -1.12 -6.27 3.20
CA LEU A 62 -2.30 -5.47 3.53
C LEU A 62 -3.40 -6.33 4.14
N THR A 63 -3.70 -7.49 3.56
CA THR A 63 -4.71 -8.41 4.12
C THR A 63 -4.39 -8.80 5.56
N ALA A 64 -3.14 -9.16 5.84
CA ALA A 64 -2.70 -9.47 7.20
C ALA A 64 -2.85 -8.26 8.14
N ASN A 65 -2.47 -7.06 7.69
CA ASN A 65 -2.62 -5.83 8.46
C ASN A 65 -4.08 -5.49 8.78
N GLU A 66 -4.99 -5.67 7.81
CA GLU A 66 -6.44 -5.47 8.02
C GLU A 66 -7.02 -6.49 9.01
N VAL A 67 -6.63 -7.76 8.90
CA VAL A 67 -7.06 -8.82 9.85
C VAL A 67 -6.59 -8.51 11.27
N ASP A 68 -5.30 -8.15 11.42
CA ASP A 68 -4.70 -7.83 12.71
C ASP A 68 -5.34 -6.57 13.33
N THR A 69 -5.59 -5.55 12.52
CA THR A 69 -6.25 -4.30 12.95
C THR A 69 -7.67 -4.59 13.43
N ARG A 70 -8.44 -5.35 12.65
CA ARG A 70 -9.80 -5.72 13.04
C ARG A 70 -9.86 -6.48 14.35
N LYS A 71 -8.93 -7.41 14.57
CA LYS A 71 -8.93 -8.25 15.76
C LYS A 71 -8.52 -7.50 17.02
N ASN A 72 -7.62 -6.52 16.92
CA ASN A 72 -6.94 -5.96 18.09
C ASN A 72 -7.07 -4.43 18.24
N VAL A 73 -7.70 -3.75 17.28
CA VAL A 73 -7.81 -2.28 17.25
C VAL A 73 -9.24 -1.83 17.03
N ASP A 74 -9.95 -2.41 16.06
CA ASP A 74 -11.32 -1.99 15.75
C ASP A 74 -12.26 -2.23 16.93
N GLY A 75 -13.06 -1.21 17.28
CA GLY A 75 -13.99 -1.26 18.42
C GLY A 75 -13.33 -1.22 19.80
N GLN A 76 -11.99 -1.13 19.88
CA GLN A 76 -11.25 -1.02 21.14
C GLN A 76 -10.98 0.45 21.51
N ASP A 77 -10.64 0.69 22.78
CA ASP A 77 -10.23 2.03 23.22
C ASP A 77 -8.89 2.43 22.58
N ALA A 78 -8.94 3.42 21.69
CA ALA A 78 -7.80 3.93 20.97
C ALA A 78 -6.71 4.55 21.86
N ASN A 79 -7.05 4.93 23.11
CA ASN A 79 -6.11 5.49 24.07
C ASN A 79 -5.52 4.44 25.01
N SER A 80 -5.99 3.19 24.95
CA SER A 80 -5.42 2.11 25.75
C SER A 80 -3.97 1.85 25.33
N PRO A 81 -3.05 1.63 26.29
CA PRO A 81 -1.65 1.33 25.98
C PRO A 81 -1.48 0.12 25.04
N GLU A 82 -2.37 -0.87 25.17
CA GLU A 82 -2.34 -2.09 24.37
C GLU A 82 -2.69 -1.81 22.89
N VAL A 83 -3.77 -1.05 22.62
CA VAL A 83 -4.16 -0.68 21.25
C VAL A 83 -3.10 0.19 20.57
N ILE A 84 -2.48 1.11 21.32
CA ILE A 84 -1.37 1.93 20.81
C ILE A 84 -0.18 1.04 20.43
N ALA A 85 0.14 0.05 21.26
CA ALA A 85 1.21 -0.92 20.98
C ALA A 85 0.89 -1.77 19.74
N TYR A 86 -0.36 -2.22 19.57
CA TYR A 86 -0.79 -2.96 18.37
C TYR A 86 -0.68 -2.13 17.11
N LYS A 87 -1.22 -0.90 17.09
CA LYS A 87 -1.10 0.01 15.94
C LYS A 87 0.36 0.21 15.53
N THR A 88 1.23 0.45 16.49
CA THR A 88 2.68 0.61 16.26
C THR A 88 3.30 -0.66 15.68
N LYS A 89 2.98 -1.83 16.25
CA LYS A 89 3.48 -3.13 15.79
C LYS A 89 3.04 -3.43 14.35
N PHE A 90 1.76 -3.19 14.04
CA PHE A 90 1.21 -3.49 12.72
C PHE A 90 1.73 -2.53 11.66
N ALA A 91 1.88 -1.24 11.98
CA ALA A 91 2.51 -0.26 11.10
C ALA A 91 3.97 -0.65 10.79
N ALA A 92 4.74 -1.04 11.80
CA ALA A 92 6.13 -1.48 11.60
C ALA A 92 6.22 -2.78 10.78
N SER A 93 5.29 -3.72 10.97
CA SER A 93 5.21 -4.95 10.18
C SER A 93 4.91 -4.64 8.70
N LEU A 94 3.92 -3.78 8.45
CA LEU A 94 3.56 -3.34 7.10
C LEU A 94 4.72 -2.61 6.43
N GLU A 95 5.34 -1.63 7.10
CA GLU A 95 6.49 -0.91 6.57
C GLU A 95 7.64 -1.85 6.18
N ARG A 96 7.92 -2.87 7.00
CA ARG A 96 8.93 -3.89 6.68
C ARG A 96 8.57 -4.70 5.43
N ALA A 97 7.31 -5.07 5.26
CA ALA A 97 6.84 -5.79 4.08
C ALA A 97 6.92 -4.90 2.82
N MET A 98 6.52 -3.64 2.92
CA MET A 98 6.61 -2.66 1.84
C MET A 98 8.06 -2.45 1.41
N LYS A 99 8.97 -2.24 2.36
CA LYS A 99 10.41 -2.05 2.09
C LYS A 99 11.06 -3.24 1.40
N LYS A 100 10.62 -4.46 1.71
CA LYS A 100 11.13 -5.69 1.08
C LYS A 100 10.60 -5.92 -0.33
N THR A 101 9.44 -5.35 -0.66
CA THR A 101 8.71 -5.63 -1.90
C THR A 101 8.90 -4.54 -2.95
N LEU A 102 8.93 -3.29 -2.52
CA LEU A 102 9.06 -2.11 -3.37
C LEU A 102 10.52 -1.86 -3.74
N THR A 103 10.75 -1.23 -4.89
CA THR A 103 12.07 -0.63 -5.17
C THR A 103 12.34 0.53 -4.21
N PRO A 104 13.59 0.99 -4.05
CA PRO A 104 13.90 2.14 -3.22
C PRO A 104 13.10 3.40 -3.58
N GLU A 105 12.90 3.66 -4.87
CA GLU A 105 12.13 4.80 -5.39
C GLU A 105 10.64 4.67 -5.04
N GLN A 106 10.05 3.50 -5.29
CA GLN A 106 8.66 3.22 -4.95
C GLN A 106 8.41 3.27 -3.43
N PHE A 107 9.36 2.76 -2.63
CA PHE A 107 9.27 2.82 -1.17
C PHE A 107 9.34 4.26 -0.65
N SER A 108 10.22 5.08 -1.20
CA SER A 108 10.30 6.50 -0.88
C SER A 108 9.00 7.24 -1.22
N ALA A 109 8.45 7.00 -2.42
CA ALA A 109 7.17 7.55 -2.83
C ALA A 109 6.03 7.09 -1.92
N TRP A 110 5.98 5.80 -1.59
CA TRP A 110 5.00 5.26 -0.63
C TRP A 110 5.12 5.93 0.75
N LYS A 111 6.32 6.11 1.30
CA LYS A 111 6.52 6.82 2.58
C LYS A 111 6.05 8.27 2.52
N ALA A 112 6.19 8.94 1.38
CA ALA A 112 5.71 10.31 1.19
C ALA A 112 4.16 10.39 1.18
N MET A 113 3.46 9.32 0.77
CA MET A 113 1.99 9.24 0.81
C MET A 113 1.42 8.99 2.21
N GLN A 114 2.25 8.61 3.19
CA GLN A 114 1.83 8.32 4.57
C GLN A 114 1.88 9.55 5.50
N LYS A 115 2.34 10.70 4.99
CA LYS A 115 2.43 11.97 5.73
C LYS A 115 1.19 12.82 5.46
#